data_AF-A0A7C2QUH2-F1
#
_entry.id   AF-A0A7C2QUH2-F1
#
_cell.length_a   1.000
_cell.length_b   1.000
_cell.length_c   1.000
_cell.angle_alpha   90.00
_cell.angle_beta   90.00
_cell.angle_gamma   90.00
#
_symmetry.space_group_name_H-M   'P 1'
#
loop_
_entity.id
_entity.type
_entity.pdbx_description
1 polymer ?
#
loop_
_entity_poly.entity_id
_entity_poly.type
_entity_poly.pdbx_seq_one_letter_code
_entity_poly.pdbx_strand_id
1 'polypeptide(L)'
;MGKKVLIWVAAVVVSLGIMVYQRLTGPTYEKDYRITFGGENYTFELPRSHGGDTDCPVVIGLPEKFEGMIIYRRFPTDEPWDTLQLVRVGSQLSTSLPNQPPAGKLEYHLVLTAGGEHVPLGDEENVVIRFKGDVPAWAQVPHILLMVLTVIWSMAVIFLALGNMVQYRKHLGITIILLLLGGFIFGPVVQYHAFGQFWTGWPLGEDLTDNKVLLALVFFLLAWFLRNRKYGRWLAILASLVMLAIYLIPHSMNGSELDPETGEVVTGTMLLLFE
;
A
#
# COMPACT_ATOMS: atom_id res chain seq x y z
N MET A 1 -11.02 36.72 7.11
CA MET A 1 -10.91 35.39 7.75
C MET A 1 -11.39 34.26 6.83
N GLY A 2 -12.55 34.40 6.16
CA GLY A 2 -13.16 33.32 5.36
C GLY A 2 -12.31 32.69 4.26
N LYS A 3 -11.55 33.47 3.46
CA LYS A 3 -10.73 32.91 2.36
C LYS A 3 -9.68 31.91 2.83
N LYS A 4 -9.03 32.15 3.98
CA LYS A 4 -8.02 31.23 4.53
C LYS A 4 -8.66 29.95 5.04
N VAL A 5 -9.80 30.06 5.74
CA VAL A 5 -10.55 28.90 6.22
C VAL A 5 -11.02 28.04 5.04
N LEU A 6 -11.56 28.67 4.00
CA LEU A 6 -11.99 27.96 2.78
C LEU A 6 -10.85 27.20 2.11
N ILE A 7 -9.65 27.79 2.04
CA ILE A 7 -8.46 27.12 1.49
C ILE A 7 -8.11 25.86 2.30
N TRP A 8 -8.12 25.95 3.63
CA TRP A 8 -7.82 24.80 4.49
C TRP A 8 -8.89 23.71 4.40
N VAL A 9 -10.17 24.11 4.39
CA VAL A 9 -11.27 23.16 4.20
C VAL A 9 -11.13 22.46 2.85
N ALA A 10 -10.88 23.20 1.76
CA ALA A 10 -10.65 22.62 0.45
C ALA A 10 -9.43 21.68 0.44
N ALA A 11 -8.33 22.06 1.08
CA ALA A 11 -7.14 21.22 1.18
C ALA A 11 -7.44 19.89 1.88
N VAL A 12 -8.12 19.93 3.03
CA VAL A 12 -8.51 18.73 3.77
C VAL A 12 -9.45 17.85 2.94
N VAL A 13 -10.50 18.41 2.34
CA VAL A 13 -11.48 17.64 1.56
C VAL A 13 -10.82 16.94 0.37
N VAL A 14 -9.98 17.65 -0.39
CA VAL A 14 -9.29 17.06 -1.54
C VAL A 14 -8.30 15.99 -1.09
N SER A 15 -7.51 16.25 -0.04
CA SER A 15 -6.55 15.28 0.49
C SER A 15 -7.22 14.02 1.01
N LEU A 16 -8.34 14.14 1.73
CA LEU A 16 -9.12 12.98 2.21
C LEU A 16 -9.68 12.17 1.04
N GLY A 17 -10.18 12.82 -0.01
CA GLY A 17 -10.64 12.14 -1.23
C GLY A 17 -9.53 11.30 -1.88
N ILE A 18 -8.30 11.82 -1.92
CA ILE A 18 -7.14 11.10 -2.45
C ILE A 18 -6.75 9.92 -1.57
N MET A 19 -6.81 10.08 -0.25
CA MET A 19 -6.53 8.98 0.69
C MET A 19 -7.53 7.83 0.54
N VAL A 20 -8.82 8.16 0.34
CA VAL A 20 -9.84 7.14 0.04
C VAL A 20 -9.52 6.44 -1.28
N TYR A 21 -9.19 7.18 -2.34
CA TYR A 21 -8.78 6.61 -3.62
C TYR A 21 -7.56 5.69 -3.48
N GLN A 22 -6.54 6.10 -2.74
CA GLN A 22 -5.35 5.27 -2.49
C GLN A 22 -5.69 3.98 -1.75
N ARG A 23 -6.58 4.06 -0.75
CA ARG A 23 -6.97 2.87 0.02
C ARG A 23 -7.72 1.85 -0.84
N LEU A 24 -8.57 2.33 -1.75
CA LEU A 24 -9.35 1.48 -2.67
C LEU A 24 -8.50 0.88 -3.79
N THR A 25 -7.41 1.55 -4.19
CA THR A 25 -6.52 1.11 -5.29
C THR A 25 -5.24 0.42 -4.80
N GLY A 26 -5.10 0.21 -3.49
CA GLY A 26 -3.94 -0.42 -2.88
C GLY A 26 -3.90 -1.95 -3.10
N PRO A 27 -2.71 -2.53 -3.34
CA PRO A 27 -2.54 -3.97 -3.59
C PRO A 27 -2.71 -4.82 -2.32
N THR A 28 -2.71 -4.20 -1.14
CA THR A 28 -2.92 -4.87 0.15
C THR A 28 -4.39 -4.91 0.59
N TYR A 29 -5.31 -4.33 -0.20
CA TYR A 29 -6.75 -4.50 0.07
C TYR A 29 -7.11 -5.97 -0.09
N GLU A 30 -8.15 -6.50 0.54
CA GLU A 30 -8.51 -7.91 0.32
C GLU A 30 -9.02 -8.09 -1.13
N LYS A 31 -8.96 -9.31 -1.68
CA LYS A 31 -9.53 -9.58 -3.00
C LYS A 31 -10.99 -9.97 -2.82
N ASP A 32 -11.90 -9.10 -3.25
CA ASP A 32 -13.34 -9.32 -3.16
C ASP A 32 -13.79 -10.35 -4.21
N TYR A 33 -14.50 -11.38 -3.74
CA TYR A 33 -15.14 -12.39 -4.58
C TYR A 33 -16.64 -12.24 -4.56
N ARG A 34 -17.27 -12.45 -5.72
CA ARG A 34 -18.72 -12.52 -5.88
C ARG A 34 -19.06 -13.75 -6.71
N ILE A 35 -19.76 -14.70 -6.09
CA ILE A 35 -20.18 -15.93 -6.76
C ILE A 35 -21.70 -16.01 -6.77
N THR A 36 -22.24 -16.60 -7.83
CA THR A 36 -23.66 -16.89 -7.95
C THR A 36 -23.84 -18.40 -8.03
N PHE A 37 -24.58 -19.00 -7.10
CA PHE A 37 -24.83 -20.43 -7.09
C PHE A 37 -26.25 -20.73 -6.58
N GLY A 38 -27.02 -21.50 -7.35
CA GLY A 38 -28.42 -21.82 -7.01
C GLY A 38 -29.34 -20.59 -6.97
N GLY A 39 -29.06 -19.55 -7.76
CA GLY A 39 -29.85 -18.31 -7.80
C GLY A 39 -29.58 -17.32 -6.67
N GLU A 40 -28.69 -17.65 -5.74
CA GLU A 40 -28.24 -16.76 -4.66
C GLU A 40 -26.84 -16.20 -4.95
N ASN A 41 -26.59 -14.99 -4.47
CA ASN A 41 -25.29 -14.34 -4.57
C ASN A 41 -24.58 -14.40 -3.22
N TYR A 42 -23.31 -14.78 -3.25
CA TYR A 42 -22.44 -14.79 -2.07
C TYR A 42 -21.23 -13.92 -2.31
N THR A 43 -20.77 -13.25 -1.25
CA THR A 43 -19.59 -12.39 -1.28
C THR A 43 -18.66 -12.76 -0.14
N PHE A 44 -17.36 -12.80 -0.44
CA PHE A 44 -16.32 -13.05 0.56
C PHE A 44 -15.02 -12.40 0.10
N GLU A 45 -14.04 -12.32 0.99
CA GLU A 45 -12.77 -11.63 0.76
C GLU A 45 -11.61 -12.62 0.98
N LEU A 46 -10.56 -12.52 0.17
CA LEU A 46 -9.32 -13.27 0.35
C LEU A 46 -8.16 -12.35 0.73
N PRO A 47 -7.35 -12.70 1.75
CA PRO A 47 -6.30 -11.82 2.25
C PRO A 47 -5.14 -11.66 1.25
N ARG A 48 -4.67 -10.43 1.05
CA ARG A 48 -3.46 -10.10 0.25
C ARG A 48 -2.27 -9.62 1.10
N SER A 49 -2.44 -9.50 2.41
CA SER A 49 -1.33 -9.26 3.32
C SER A 49 -1.58 -9.85 4.70
N HIS A 50 -0.52 -10.32 5.36
CA HIS A 50 -0.57 -10.80 6.74
C HIS A 50 0.62 -10.29 7.54
N GLY A 51 0.39 -9.95 8.81
CA GLY A 51 1.40 -9.39 9.70
C GLY A 51 1.71 -10.29 10.88
N GLY A 52 2.97 -10.30 11.32
CA GLY A 52 3.44 -11.00 12.51
C GLY A 52 3.98 -12.39 12.24
N ASP A 53 4.06 -13.20 13.30
CA ASP A 53 4.77 -14.50 13.29
C ASP A 53 3.83 -15.71 13.22
N THR A 54 2.59 -15.50 12.78
CA THR A 54 1.54 -16.52 12.77
C THR A 54 1.12 -16.86 11.35
N ASP A 55 0.57 -18.05 11.14
CA ASP A 55 -0.07 -18.41 9.87
C ASP A 55 -1.22 -17.46 9.54
N CYS A 56 -1.42 -17.17 8.25
CA CYS A 56 -2.46 -16.26 7.82
C CYS A 56 -3.82 -16.97 7.79
N PRO A 57 -4.80 -16.57 8.62
CA PRO A 57 -6.12 -17.17 8.58
C PRO A 57 -6.87 -16.76 7.30
N VAL A 58 -7.38 -17.73 6.57
CA VAL A 58 -8.31 -17.52 5.46
C VAL A 58 -9.69 -18.00 5.91
N VAL A 59 -10.62 -17.06 6.09
CA VAL A 59 -11.95 -17.32 6.65
C VAL A 59 -13.01 -16.86 5.67
N ILE A 60 -13.86 -17.79 5.24
CA ILE A 60 -14.84 -17.58 4.18
C ILE A 60 -16.24 -17.87 4.72
N GLY A 61 -17.11 -16.86 4.69
CA GLY A 61 -18.51 -16.96 5.10
C GLY A 61 -19.39 -17.57 4.01
N LEU A 62 -19.42 -18.90 3.91
CA LEU A 62 -20.28 -19.62 2.95
C LEU A 62 -21.16 -20.67 3.64
N PRO A 63 -22.41 -20.87 3.16
CA PRO A 63 -23.33 -21.90 3.67
C PRO A 63 -22.76 -23.32 3.63
N GLU A 64 -23.35 -24.25 4.39
CA GLU A 64 -22.86 -25.64 4.55
C GLU A 64 -22.72 -26.44 3.25
N LYS A 65 -23.49 -26.09 2.21
CA LYS A 65 -23.42 -26.75 0.89
C LYS A 65 -22.08 -26.54 0.17
N PHE A 66 -21.26 -25.60 0.63
CA PHE A 66 -19.96 -25.29 0.04
C PHE A 66 -18.84 -25.97 0.81
N GLU A 67 -17.97 -26.63 0.05
CA GLU A 67 -16.66 -27.13 0.44
C GLU A 67 -15.60 -26.42 -0.39
N GLY A 68 -14.34 -26.50 0.04
CA GLY A 68 -13.27 -25.94 -0.75
C GLY A 68 -11.88 -26.27 -0.25
N MET A 69 -10.91 -25.92 -1.08
CA MET A 69 -9.50 -26.03 -0.78
C MET A 69 -8.75 -24.82 -1.34
N ILE A 70 -7.61 -24.53 -0.73
CA ILE A 70 -6.66 -23.54 -1.21
C ILE A 70 -5.48 -24.28 -1.80
N ILE A 71 -5.17 -23.97 -3.06
CA ILE A 71 -3.96 -24.45 -3.72
C ILE A 71 -2.97 -23.28 -3.70
N TYR A 72 -1.77 -23.50 -3.16
CA TYR A 72 -0.79 -22.44 -2.93
C TYR A 72 0.66 -22.90 -3.18
N ARG A 73 1.56 -21.94 -3.39
CA ARG A 73 3.01 -22.15 -3.39
C ARG A 73 3.74 -20.85 -3.05
N ARG A 74 5.05 -20.93 -2.84
CA ARG A 74 5.88 -19.73 -2.66
C ARG A 74 5.95 -18.91 -3.94
N PHE A 75 6.05 -17.60 -3.80
CA PHE A 75 6.16 -16.68 -4.93
C PHE A 75 7.42 -15.83 -4.81
N PRO A 76 8.18 -15.60 -5.90
CA PRO A 76 8.03 -16.20 -7.22
C PRO A 76 8.83 -17.51 -7.29
N THR A 77 8.18 -18.68 -7.40
CA THR A 77 8.88 -19.96 -7.61
C THR A 77 8.10 -20.87 -8.57
N ASP A 78 8.82 -21.85 -9.14
CA ASP A 78 8.24 -22.97 -9.90
C ASP A 78 8.07 -24.23 -9.04
N GLU A 79 7.96 -24.05 -7.72
CA GLU A 79 7.71 -25.16 -6.81
C GLU A 79 6.37 -25.84 -7.12
N PRO A 80 6.25 -27.15 -6.82
CA PRO A 80 4.98 -27.84 -6.91
C PRO A 80 3.95 -27.18 -5.99
N TRP A 81 2.71 -27.15 -6.45
CA TRP A 81 1.59 -26.61 -5.69
C TRP A 81 1.24 -27.52 -4.50
N ASP A 82 1.12 -26.93 -3.33
CA ASP A 82 0.57 -27.56 -2.14
C ASP A 82 -0.93 -27.29 -2.02
N THR A 83 -1.65 -28.10 -1.24
CA THR A 83 -3.10 -27.98 -1.08
C THR A 83 -3.50 -28.02 0.39
N LEU A 84 -4.31 -27.05 0.81
CA LEU A 84 -4.92 -26.97 2.12
C LEU A 84 -6.43 -27.13 2.01
N GLN A 85 -7.01 -28.07 2.74
CA GLN A 85 -8.45 -28.20 2.83
C GLN A 85 -9.03 -27.13 3.75
N LEU A 86 -10.18 -26.57 3.36
CA LEU A 86 -10.96 -25.69 4.23
C LEU A 86 -11.76 -26.55 5.21
N VAL A 87 -11.64 -26.24 6.49
CA VAL A 87 -12.38 -26.91 7.56
C VAL A 87 -13.57 -26.05 7.95
N ARG A 88 -14.74 -26.67 8.08
CA ARG A 88 -15.94 -25.96 8.52
C ARG A 88 -15.91 -25.74 10.04
N VAL A 89 -16.00 -24.47 10.44
CA VAL A 89 -16.08 -24.05 11.85
C VAL A 89 -17.32 -23.17 12.00
N GLY A 90 -18.42 -23.77 12.48
CA GLY A 90 -19.72 -23.09 12.54
C GLY A 90 -20.24 -22.74 11.15
N SER A 91 -20.57 -21.46 10.92
CA SER A 91 -21.08 -20.96 9.64
C SER A 91 -20.00 -20.57 8.64
N GLN A 92 -18.73 -20.89 8.90
CA GLN A 92 -17.58 -20.44 8.10
C GLN A 92 -16.71 -21.61 7.65
N LEU A 93 -16.08 -21.46 6.49
CA LEU A 93 -14.96 -22.28 6.02
C LEU A 93 -13.66 -21.58 6.42
N SER A 94 -12.76 -22.30 7.06
CA SER A 94 -11.51 -21.72 7.56
C SER A 94 -10.33 -22.62 7.25
N THR A 95 -9.20 -22.01 6.89
CA THR A 95 -7.88 -22.64 6.87
C THR A 95 -6.81 -21.60 7.18
N SER A 96 -5.55 -22.00 7.24
CA SER A 96 -4.44 -21.10 7.54
C SER A 96 -3.31 -21.32 6.56
N LEU A 97 -2.96 -20.27 5.79
CA LEU A 97 -1.80 -20.26 4.92
C LEU A 97 -0.52 -20.20 5.77
N PRO A 98 0.50 -21.03 5.48
CA PRO A 98 1.69 -21.11 6.32
C PRO A 98 2.44 -19.79 6.32
N ASN A 99 2.85 -19.35 7.51
CA ASN A 99 3.59 -18.11 7.68
C ASN A 99 4.86 -18.08 6.84
N GLN A 100 5.20 -16.92 6.30
CA GLN A 100 6.48 -16.68 5.61
C GLN A 100 7.31 -15.64 6.37
N PRO A 101 8.65 -15.68 6.24
CA PRO A 101 9.50 -14.59 6.73
C PRO A 101 9.06 -13.23 6.15
N PRO A 102 9.41 -12.11 6.80
CA PRO A 102 9.16 -10.77 6.28
C PRO A 102 9.58 -10.61 4.82
N ALA A 103 8.72 -9.96 4.01
CA ALA A 103 8.85 -9.82 2.56
C ALA A 103 8.61 -11.11 1.74
N GLY A 104 8.42 -12.26 2.39
CA GLY A 104 7.98 -13.48 1.74
C GLY A 104 6.58 -13.36 1.16
N LYS A 105 6.35 -14.03 0.03
CA LYS A 105 5.05 -14.05 -0.66
C LYS A 105 4.62 -15.50 -0.91
N LEU A 106 3.31 -15.72 -0.85
CA LEU A 106 2.68 -16.92 -1.39
C LEU A 106 1.75 -16.49 -2.52
N GLU A 107 1.68 -17.28 -3.56
CA GLU A 107 0.57 -17.21 -4.51
C GLU A 107 -0.38 -18.38 -4.27
N TYR A 108 -1.68 -18.11 -4.34
CA TYR A 108 -2.70 -19.10 -4.08
C TYR A 108 -3.99 -18.79 -4.83
N HIS A 109 -4.80 -19.82 -5.03
CA HIS A 109 -6.18 -19.67 -5.50
C HIS A 109 -7.11 -20.59 -4.72
N LEU A 110 -8.36 -20.18 -4.67
CA LEU A 110 -9.43 -20.90 -3.99
C LEU A 110 -10.14 -21.79 -5.01
N VAL A 111 -10.36 -23.05 -4.64
CA VAL A 111 -11.22 -23.98 -5.38
C VAL A 111 -12.43 -24.27 -4.51
N LEU A 112 -13.63 -23.92 -4.99
CA LEU A 112 -14.89 -24.19 -4.31
C LEU A 112 -15.67 -25.28 -5.03
N THR A 113 -16.31 -26.14 -4.24
CA THR A 113 -17.25 -27.15 -4.73
C THR A 113 -18.55 -27.04 -3.95
N ALA A 114 -19.67 -27.30 -4.63
CA ALA A 114 -20.99 -27.36 -3.99
C ALA A 114 -21.80 -28.51 -4.60
N GLY A 115 -22.26 -29.44 -3.75
CA GLY A 115 -22.99 -30.63 -4.22
C GLY A 115 -22.20 -31.52 -5.18
N GLY A 116 -20.86 -31.48 -5.13
CA GLY A 116 -19.97 -32.22 -6.03
C GLY A 116 -19.62 -31.48 -7.34
N GLU A 117 -20.21 -30.31 -7.61
CA GLU A 117 -19.88 -29.49 -8.78
C GLU A 117 -18.91 -28.37 -8.43
N HIS A 118 -18.01 -28.04 -9.37
CA HIS A 118 -17.07 -26.94 -9.24
C HIS A 118 -17.79 -25.58 -9.38
N VAL A 119 -17.52 -24.66 -8.45
CA VAL A 119 -18.08 -23.31 -8.47
C VAL A 119 -17.05 -22.36 -9.09
N PRO A 120 -17.30 -21.82 -10.30
CA PRO A 120 -16.35 -20.92 -10.94
C PRO A 120 -16.27 -19.59 -10.16
N LEU A 121 -15.05 -19.19 -9.80
CA LEU A 121 -14.78 -17.90 -9.16
C LEU A 121 -14.57 -16.77 -10.17
N GLY A 122 -14.27 -17.11 -11.44
CA GLY A 122 -13.98 -16.12 -12.49
C GLY A 122 -12.58 -15.49 -12.38
N ASP A 123 -11.63 -16.17 -11.74
CA ASP A 123 -10.26 -15.69 -11.62
C ASP A 123 -9.46 -15.91 -12.92
N GLU A 124 -8.83 -14.84 -13.41
CA GLU A 124 -7.80 -14.93 -14.46
C GLU A 124 -6.38 -15.05 -13.87
N GLU A 125 -6.18 -14.60 -12.62
CA GLU A 125 -4.89 -14.56 -11.93
C GLU A 125 -4.99 -15.05 -10.47
N ASN A 126 -3.90 -15.67 -9.99
CA ASN A 126 -3.74 -16.09 -8.61
C ASN A 126 -3.74 -14.89 -7.64
N VAL A 127 -4.16 -15.14 -6.41
CA VAL A 127 -4.02 -14.18 -5.32
C VAL A 127 -2.61 -14.25 -4.76
N VAL A 128 -1.89 -13.13 -4.76
CA VAL A 128 -0.58 -13.03 -4.12
C VAL A 128 -0.74 -12.37 -2.75
N ILE A 129 -0.35 -13.09 -1.70
CA ILE A 129 -0.29 -12.58 -0.33
C ILE A 129 1.15 -12.25 0.04
N ARG A 130 1.37 -11.10 0.68
CA ARG A 130 2.67 -10.67 1.21
C ARG A 130 2.69 -10.70 2.74
N PHE A 131 3.72 -11.33 3.29
CA PHE A 131 3.96 -11.39 4.73
C PHE A 131 4.88 -10.24 5.18
N LYS A 132 4.59 -9.67 6.34
CA LYS A 132 5.35 -8.58 6.95
C LYS A 132 5.53 -8.83 8.44
N GLY A 133 6.61 -8.31 9.01
CA GLY A 133 6.78 -8.27 10.46
C GLY A 133 5.70 -7.42 11.15
N ASP A 134 5.53 -7.64 12.45
CA ASP A 134 4.64 -6.82 13.26
C ASP A 134 5.24 -5.42 13.46
N VAL A 135 4.51 -4.40 13.01
CA VAL A 135 4.96 -3.01 13.11
C VAL A 135 4.35 -2.39 14.35
N PRO A 136 5.17 -1.93 15.30
CA PRO A 136 4.64 -1.41 16.55
C PRO A 136 3.86 -0.12 16.31
N ALA A 137 2.73 0.03 17.01
CA ALA A 137 1.83 1.16 16.85
C ALA A 137 2.51 2.52 17.12
N TRP A 138 3.52 2.56 18.00
CA TRP A 138 4.28 3.79 18.28
C TRP A 138 5.08 4.29 17.07
N ALA A 139 5.40 3.42 16.10
CA ALA A 139 6.06 3.81 14.86
C ALA A 139 5.03 4.04 13.73
N GLN A 140 4.08 3.12 13.57
CA GLN A 140 3.10 3.15 12.48
C GLN A 140 2.13 4.34 12.60
N VAL A 141 1.62 4.63 13.80
CA VAL A 141 0.62 5.70 13.99
C VAL A 141 1.25 7.08 13.70
N PRO A 142 2.43 7.44 14.25
CA PRO A 142 3.09 8.70 13.89
C PRO A 142 3.47 8.78 12.42
N HIS A 143 3.95 7.70 11.81
CA HIS A 143 4.25 7.67 10.37
C HIS A 143 3.04 8.09 9.52
N ILE A 144 1.91 7.38 9.69
CA ILE A 144 0.69 7.64 8.91
C ILE A 144 0.19 9.06 9.14
N LEU A 145 0.15 9.50 10.41
CA LEU A 145 -0.29 10.85 10.75
C LEU A 145 0.57 11.92 10.06
N LEU A 146 1.90 11.80 10.11
CA LEU A 146 2.82 12.75 9.49
C LEU A 146 2.68 12.77 7.97
N MET A 147 2.50 11.61 7.33
CA MET A 147 2.28 11.52 5.89
C MET A 147 0.94 12.15 5.47
N VAL A 148 -0.13 11.89 6.21
CA VAL A 148 -1.45 12.54 6.03
C VAL A 148 -1.34 14.06 6.13
N LEU A 149 -0.67 14.56 7.16
CA LEU A 149 -0.45 16.00 7.34
C LEU A 149 0.41 16.58 6.21
N THR A 150 1.39 15.83 5.70
CA THR A 150 2.23 16.28 4.58
C THR A 150 1.40 16.52 3.33
N VAL A 151 0.48 15.61 2.98
CA VAL A 151 -0.41 15.78 1.82
C VAL A 151 -1.35 16.95 2.00
N ILE A 152 -1.95 17.11 3.19
CA ILE A 152 -2.86 18.23 3.48
C ILE A 152 -2.13 19.57 3.36
N TRP A 153 -0.92 19.68 3.92
CA TRP A 153 -0.12 20.90 3.82
C TRP A 153 0.36 21.16 2.39
N SER A 154 0.75 20.11 1.65
CA SER A 154 1.07 20.19 0.22
C SER A 154 -0.11 20.78 -0.58
N MET A 155 -1.33 20.27 -0.37
CA MET A 155 -2.53 20.78 -1.02
C MET A 155 -2.83 22.24 -0.63
N ALA A 156 -2.66 22.59 0.65
CA ALA A 156 -2.80 23.97 1.10
C ALA A 156 -1.78 24.90 0.43
N VAL A 157 -0.54 24.45 0.18
CA VAL A 157 0.48 25.22 -0.54
C VAL A 157 0.03 25.54 -1.97
N ILE A 158 -0.60 24.61 -2.69
CA ILE A 158 -1.17 24.86 -4.03
C ILE A 158 -2.16 26.01 -3.97
N PHE A 159 -3.18 25.92 -3.12
CA PHE A 159 -4.23 26.92 -3.03
C PHE A 159 -3.73 28.29 -2.53
N LEU A 160 -2.82 28.31 -1.56
CA LEU A 160 -2.19 29.55 -1.09
C LEU A 160 -1.34 30.21 -2.18
N ALA A 161 -0.58 29.43 -2.95
CA ALA A 161 0.24 29.94 -4.05
C ALA A 161 -0.62 30.45 -5.21
N LEU A 162 -1.69 29.74 -5.58
CA LEU A 162 -2.66 30.21 -6.58
C LEU A 162 -3.35 31.50 -6.14
N GLY A 163 -3.71 31.61 -4.85
CA GLY A 163 -4.30 32.81 -4.25
C GLY A 163 -3.33 33.98 -4.03
N ASN A 164 -2.08 33.91 -4.53
CA ASN A 164 -1.03 34.92 -4.33
C ASN A 164 -0.75 35.25 -2.85
N MET A 165 -0.95 34.28 -1.95
CA MET A 165 -0.80 34.47 -0.51
C MET A 165 0.62 34.13 -0.05
N VAL A 166 1.40 35.12 0.39
CA VAL A 166 2.81 34.96 0.83
C VAL A 166 2.99 33.84 1.89
N GLN A 167 1.93 33.51 2.62
CA GLN A 167 1.90 32.41 3.59
C GLN A 167 2.25 31.04 2.98
N TYR A 168 2.10 30.82 1.67
CA TYR A 168 2.53 29.56 1.01
C TYR A 168 3.98 29.24 1.35
N ARG A 169 4.84 30.27 1.49
CA ARG A 169 6.25 30.09 1.86
C ARG A 169 6.40 29.43 3.21
N LYS A 170 5.66 29.86 4.24
CA LYS A 170 5.72 29.24 5.58
C LYS A 170 5.24 27.79 5.52
N HIS A 171 4.12 27.54 4.84
CA HIS A 171 3.54 26.21 4.75
C HIS A 171 4.41 25.23 3.97
N LEU A 172 5.14 25.68 2.94
CA LEU A 172 6.14 24.90 2.23
C LEU A 172 7.21 24.32 3.17
N GLY A 173 7.69 25.11 4.13
CA GLY A 173 8.68 24.66 5.11
C GLY A 173 8.11 23.66 6.11
N ILE A 174 6.85 23.86 6.51
CA ILE A 174 6.16 22.89 7.35
C ILE A 174 5.97 21.57 6.60
N THR A 175 5.61 21.59 5.32
CA THR A 175 5.51 20.39 4.48
C THR A 175 6.83 19.62 4.44
N ILE A 176 7.96 20.31 4.30
CA ILE A 176 9.29 19.68 4.32
C ILE A 176 9.55 19.01 5.67
N ILE A 177 9.27 19.68 6.79
CA ILE A 177 9.47 19.10 8.12
C ILE A 177 8.61 17.85 8.30
N LEU A 178 7.32 17.91 7.93
CA LEU A 178 6.42 16.77 8.01
C LEU A 178 6.89 15.61 7.12
N LEU A 179 7.34 15.90 5.90
CA LEU A 179 7.88 14.91 4.97
C LEU A 179 9.15 14.26 5.50
N LEU A 180 10.07 15.03 6.10
CA LEU A 180 11.30 14.51 6.70
C LEU A 180 10.99 13.59 7.89
N LEU A 181 10.15 14.05 8.82
CA LEU A 181 9.77 13.24 9.98
C LEU A 181 8.99 11.98 9.55
N GLY A 182 7.98 12.14 8.69
CA GLY A 182 7.11 11.04 8.27
C GLY A 182 7.81 10.08 7.32
N GLY A 183 8.43 10.59 6.27
CA GLY A 183 9.01 9.80 5.18
C GLY A 183 10.45 9.35 5.38
N PHE A 184 11.29 10.09 6.12
CA PHE A 184 12.73 9.78 6.27
C PHE A 184 13.15 9.41 7.68
N ILE A 185 12.26 9.53 8.68
CA ILE A 185 12.51 9.02 10.03
C ILE A 185 11.55 7.86 10.31
N PHE A 186 10.25 8.14 10.40
CA PHE A 186 9.28 7.11 10.74
C PHE A 186 9.03 6.11 9.61
N GLY A 187 9.17 6.50 8.34
CA GLY A 187 9.10 5.60 7.18
C GLY A 187 10.12 4.46 7.28
N PRO A 188 11.43 4.78 7.37
CA PRO A 188 12.48 3.81 7.61
C PRO A 188 12.29 2.92 8.82
N VAL A 189 11.82 3.48 9.94
CA VAL A 189 11.55 2.70 11.16
C VAL A 189 10.44 1.69 10.91
N VAL A 190 9.34 2.10 10.28
CA VAL A 190 8.23 1.21 9.91
C VAL A 190 8.71 0.13 8.93
N GLN A 191 9.52 0.50 7.94
CA GLN A 191 10.08 -0.44 6.97
C GLN A 191 11.00 -1.47 7.60
N TYR A 192 11.81 -1.06 8.57
CA TYR A 192 12.69 -1.95 9.31
C TYR A 192 11.90 -2.98 10.12
N HIS A 193 10.83 -2.58 10.80
CA HIS A 193 9.97 -3.52 11.51
C HIS A 193 9.19 -4.44 10.56
N ALA A 194 8.80 -3.93 9.38
CA ALA A 194 8.03 -4.71 8.42
C ALA A 194 8.87 -5.71 7.60
N PHE A 195 10.11 -5.36 7.25
CA PHE A 195 10.93 -6.08 6.25
C PHE A 195 12.42 -6.19 6.61
N GLY A 196 12.86 -5.69 7.77
CA GLY A 196 14.25 -5.78 8.22
C GLY A 196 15.22 -4.77 7.59
N GLN A 197 14.75 -3.87 6.73
CA GLN A 197 15.57 -2.85 6.05
C GLN A 197 15.08 -1.44 6.36
N PHE A 198 16.00 -0.49 6.61
CA PHE A 198 15.62 0.90 6.89
C PHE A 198 15.31 1.71 5.63
N TRP A 199 16.03 1.47 4.53
CA TRP A 199 15.84 2.22 3.30
C TRP A 199 16.28 1.37 2.13
N THR A 200 15.40 1.21 1.15
CA THR A 200 15.65 0.43 -0.07
C THR A 200 15.53 1.28 -1.32
N GLY A 201 15.43 2.61 -1.20
CA GLY A 201 15.52 3.55 -2.32
C GLY A 201 16.95 3.95 -2.68
N TRP A 202 17.09 4.76 -3.72
CA TRP A 202 18.36 5.28 -4.20
C TRP A 202 19.06 6.10 -3.09
N PRO A 203 20.39 6.01 -2.93
CA PRO A 203 21.34 5.25 -3.76
C PRO A 203 21.57 3.80 -3.31
N LEU A 204 20.87 3.33 -2.27
CA LEU A 204 21.12 2.01 -1.65
C LEU A 204 20.29 0.88 -2.28
N GLY A 205 19.21 1.20 -2.97
CA GLY A 205 18.38 0.25 -3.70
C GLY A 205 17.48 0.94 -4.74
N GLU A 206 16.48 0.20 -5.22
CA GLU A 206 15.61 0.62 -6.33
C GLU A 206 14.12 0.75 -5.94
N ASP A 207 13.80 0.72 -4.65
CA ASP A 207 12.42 0.71 -4.16
C ASP A 207 11.66 1.96 -4.63
N LEU A 208 10.54 1.71 -5.30
CA LEU A 208 9.74 2.76 -5.91
C LEU A 208 9.10 3.67 -4.86
N THR A 209 8.74 3.15 -3.68
CA THR A 209 8.11 3.92 -2.60
C THR A 209 9.09 4.90 -1.99
N ASP A 210 10.29 4.43 -1.67
CA ASP A 210 11.37 5.26 -1.13
C ASP A 210 11.83 6.30 -2.15
N ASN A 211 11.99 5.89 -3.42
CA ASN A 211 12.37 6.79 -4.51
C ASN A 211 11.35 7.89 -4.79
N LYS A 212 10.05 7.58 -4.70
CA LYS A 212 8.98 8.57 -4.79
C LYS A 212 9.11 9.62 -3.69
N VAL A 213 9.30 9.20 -2.44
CA VAL A 213 9.43 10.10 -1.29
C VAL A 213 10.69 10.97 -1.41
N LEU A 214 11.80 10.40 -1.90
CA LEU A 214 13.03 11.13 -2.25
C LEU A 214 12.80 12.20 -3.32
N LEU A 215 12.12 11.84 -4.40
CA LEU A 215 11.78 12.78 -5.48
C LEU A 215 10.96 13.96 -4.94
N ALA A 216 9.92 13.69 -4.13
CA ALA A 216 9.13 14.73 -3.49
C ALA A 216 10.00 15.68 -2.67
N LEU A 217 10.90 15.14 -1.83
CA LEU A 217 11.79 15.95 -1.00
C LEU A 217 12.68 16.86 -1.84
N VAL A 218 13.29 16.36 -2.92
CA VAL A 218 14.13 17.17 -3.82
C VAL A 218 13.36 18.35 -4.39
N PHE A 219 12.14 18.11 -4.91
CA PHE A 219 11.30 19.18 -5.45
C PHE A 219 10.90 20.20 -4.38
N PHE A 220 10.56 19.75 -3.17
CA PHE A 220 10.23 20.66 -2.08
C PHE A 220 11.42 21.49 -1.62
N LEU A 221 12.62 20.90 -1.52
CA LEU A 221 13.85 21.62 -1.17
C LEU A 221 14.18 22.68 -2.24
N LEU A 222 14.12 22.33 -3.52
CA LEU A 222 14.31 23.26 -4.63
C LEU A 222 13.30 24.43 -4.56
N ALA A 223 12.03 24.12 -4.36
CA ALA A 223 10.98 25.13 -4.21
C ALA A 223 11.23 26.03 -2.99
N TRP A 224 11.72 25.46 -1.88
CA TRP A 224 12.01 26.22 -0.66
C TRP A 224 13.21 27.14 -0.83
N PHE A 225 14.33 26.69 -1.38
CA PHE A 225 15.49 27.54 -1.62
C PHE A 225 15.20 28.67 -2.60
N LEU A 226 14.41 28.39 -3.65
CA LEU A 226 14.06 29.36 -4.68
C LEU A 226 12.78 30.15 -4.38
N ARG A 227 12.19 30.01 -3.18
CA ARG A 227 10.88 30.61 -2.82
C ARG A 227 10.81 32.13 -2.94
N ASN A 228 11.94 32.81 -2.84
CA ASN A 228 12.05 34.26 -2.92
C ASN A 228 12.24 34.78 -4.35
N ARG A 229 12.45 33.91 -5.34
CA ARG A 229 12.54 34.28 -6.76
C ARG A 229 11.16 34.59 -7.33
N LYS A 230 11.10 35.34 -8.45
CA LYS A 230 9.84 35.70 -9.14
C LYS A 230 9.00 34.47 -9.51
N TYR A 231 9.66 33.35 -9.85
CA TYR A 231 9.03 32.08 -10.20
C TYR A 231 8.85 31.11 -9.01
N GLY A 232 9.30 31.47 -7.80
CA GLY A 232 9.26 30.56 -6.64
C GLY A 232 7.86 30.10 -6.25
N ARG A 233 6.83 30.88 -6.58
CA ARG A 233 5.42 30.51 -6.43
C ARG A 233 5.04 29.31 -7.30
N TRP A 234 5.49 29.31 -8.56
CA TRP A 234 5.23 28.21 -9.50
C TRP A 234 5.99 26.95 -9.14
N LEU A 235 7.22 27.10 -8.60
CA LEU A 235 7.97 25.95 -8.07
C LEU A 235 7.27 25.31 -6.87
N ALA A 236 6.67 26.09 -5.97
CA ALA A 236 5.92 25.55 -4.84
C ALA A 236 4.68 24.77 -5.30
N ILE A 237 3.98 25.27 -6.33
CA ILE A 237 2.86 24.54 -6.95
C ILE A 237 3.37 23.25 -7.60
N LEU A 238 4.45 23.32 -8.38
CA LEU A 238 5.04 22.15 -9.05
C LEU A 238 5.45 21.07 -8.03
N ALA A 239 6.15 21.43 -6.97
CA ALA A 239 6.55 20.47 -5.92
C ALA A 239 5.33 19.82 -5.25
N SER A 240 4.28 20.59 -5.01
CA SER A 240 3.06 20.07 -4.40
C SER A 240 2.25 19.18 -5.35
N LEU A 241 2.29 19.46 -6.66
CA LEU A 241 1.71 18.61 -7.70
C LEU A 241 2.51 17.31 -7.89
N VAL A 242 3.85 17.35 -7.79
CA VAL A 242 4.69 16.15 -7.79
C VAL A 242 4.32 15.25 -6.61
N MET A 243 4.17 15.82 -5.41
CA MET A 243 3.68 15.09 -4.24
C MET A 243 2.31 14.46 -4.49
N LEU A 244 1.40 15.20 -5.13
CA LEU A 244 0.08 14.68 -5.48
C LEU A 244 0.15 13.50 -6.43
N ALA A 245 0.93 13.63 -7.50
CA ALA A 245 1.12 12.59 -8.51
C ALA A 245 1.71 11.32 -7.89
N ILE A 246 2.70 11.48 -7.00
CA ILE A 246 3.29 10.37 -6.25
C ILE A 246 2.24 9.59 -5.45
N TYR A 247 1.33 10.30 -4.79
CA TYR A 247 0.26 9.69 -4.00
C TYR A 247 -0.83 9.05 -4.89
N LEU A 248 -1.05 9.55 -6.11
CA LEU A 248 -2.00 8.91 -7.03
C LEU A 248 -1.49 7.58 -7.61
N ILE A 249 -0.17 7.33 -7.58
CA ILE A 249 0.40 6.04 -7.97
C ILE A 249 0.29 5.08 -6.77
N PRO A 250 -0.44 3.95 -6.89
CA PRO A 250 -0.63 3.00 -5.79
C PRO A 250 0.69 2.64 -5.09
N HIS A 251 0.63 2.54 -3.76
CA HIS A 251 1.74 2.00 -2.97
C HIS A 251 1.95 0.52 -3.31
N SER A 252 3.20 0.05 -3.31
CA SER A 252 3.52 -1.38 -3.42
C SER A 252 3.20 -2.06 -4.77
N MET A 253 3.41 -1.38 -5.90
CA MET A 253 3.60 -2.12 -7.17
C MET A 253 4.94 -2.87 -7.16
N ASN A 254 6.02 -2.26 -6.63
CA ASN A 254 7.37 -2.84 -6.55
C ASN A 254 8.00 -2.53 -5.17
N GLY A 255 7.65 -3.33 -4.16
CA GLY A 255 8.25 -3.24 -2.82
C GLY A 255 9.34 -4.29 -2.61
N SER A 256 9.96 -4.33 -1.42
CA SER A 256 10.88 -5.39 -1.02
C SER A 256 10.27 -6.79 -1.14
N GLU A 257 11.03 -7.74 -1.67
CA GLU A 257 10.61 -9.11 -1.94
C GLU A 257 11.67 -10.05 -1.38
N LEU A 258 11.25 -11.13 -0.72
CA LEU A 258 12.19 -12.16 -0.29
C LEU A 258 12.54 -13.02 -1.49
N ASP A 259 13.82 -13.13 -1.82
CA ASP A 259 14.31 -14.09 -2.79
C ASP A 259 14.22 -15.50 -2.18
N PRO A 260 13.40 -16.41 -2.76
CA PRO A 260 13.22 -17.74 -2.22
C PRO A 260 14.47 -18.63 -2.27
N GLU A 261 15.42 -18.35 -3.17
CA GLU A 261 16.66 -19.13 -3.35
C GLU A 261 17.75 -18.70 -2.38
N THR A 262 17.91 -17.40 -2.17
CA THR A 262 18.97 -16.84 -1.31
C THR A 262 18.51 -16.57 0.12
N GLY A 263 17.20 -16.43 0.33
CA GLY A 263 16.62 -16.01 1.60
C GLY A 263 16.89 -14.54 1.95
N GLU A 264 17.43 -13.76 1.00
CA GLU A 264 17.70 -12.34 1.17
C GLU A 264 16.52 -11.49 0.71
N VAL A 265 16.30 -10.36 1.38
CA VAL A 265 15.28 -9.39 0.96
C VAL A 265 15.86 -8.56 -0.18
N VAL A 266 15.44 -8.86 -1.39
CA VAL A 266 15.76 -8.11 -2.60
C VAL A 266 14.76 -6.98 -2.82
N THR A 267 15.18 -5.96 -3.56
CA THR A 267 14.29 -4.84 -3.90
C THR A 267 13.68 -5.13 -5.26
N GLY A 268 12.36 -4.99 -5.40
CA GLY A 268 11.63 -5.39 -6.61
C GLY A 268 12.26 -4.88 -7.90
N THR A 269 13.02 -5.76 -8.56
CA THR A 269 13.51 -5.56 -9.92
C THR A 269 12.30 -5.50 -10.82
N MET A 270 12.28 -4.58 -11.80
CA MET A 270 11.38 -4.75 -12.94
C MET A 270 11.72 -6.10 -13.57
N LEU A 271 10.93 -7.13 -13.25
CA LEU A 271 10.79 -8.26 -14.13
C LEU A 271 10.09 -7.67 -15.35
N LEU A 272 10.93 -7.22 -16.27
CA LEU A 272 10.57 -6.81 -17.60
C LEU A 272 9.63 -7.90 -18.13
N LEU A 273 8.37 -7.53 -18.35
CA LEU A 273 7.46 -8.23 -19.25
C LEU A 273 8.05 -8.15 -20.67
N PHE A 274 9.12 -8.89 -20.88
CA PHE A 274 9.62 -9.31 -22.17
C PHE A 274 9.70 -10.83 -22.12
N GLU A 275 8.53 -11.45 -22.25
CA GLU A 275 8.31 -12.65 -23.07
C GLU A 275 6.84 -12.70 -23.50
#